data_AF-A0A431J9V2-F1
#
_entry.id   AF-A0A431J9V2-F1
#
_cell.length_a   1.000
_cell.length_b   1.000
_cell.length_c   1.000
_cell.angle_alpha   90.00
_cell.angle_beta   90.00
_cell.angle_gamma   90.00
#
_symmetry.space_group_name_H-M   'P 1'
#
loop_
_entity.id
_entity.type
_entity.pdbx_description
1 polymer ?
#
loop_
_entity_poly.entity_id
_entity_poly.type
_entity_poly.pdbx_seq_one_letter_code
_entity_poly.pdbx_strand_id
1 'polypeptide(L)'
;MQYPHYNPASDNRPLSDDELNDLDELLAALPSDAAMNIEALDGYLAGLLLTPGRSLAELPGEAWLPRVWGGDGETDPAPFASGKQRKKVVMAVLRHLQSIARPGPTSPRPGSPSSALPKATTRTPSTPMPRTGPPAS
;
A
#
# COMPACT_ATOMS: atom_id res chain seq x y z
N MET A 1 -28.23 0.21 -9.96
CA MET A 1 -27.15 -0.19 -10.89
C MET A 1 -26.29 -1.20 -10.17
N GLN A 2 -25.87 -2.29 -10.84
CA GLN A 2 -24.95 -3.26 -10.22
C GLN A 2 -23.53 -2.71 -10.26
N TYR A 3 -22.84 -2.70 -9.12
CA TYR A 3 -21.44 -2.29 -9.09
C TYR A 3 -20.55 -3.43 -9.62
N PRO A 4 -19.49 -3.09 -10.36
CA PRO A 4 -18.51 -4.09 -10.77
C PRO A 4 -17.85 -4.72 -9.55
N HIS A 5 -17.68 -6.03 -9.61
CA HIS A 5 -16.96 -6.78 -8.60
C HIS A 5 -15.45 -6.56 -8.74
N TYR A 6 -14.74 -6.46 -7.64
CA TYR A 6 -13.29 -6.31 -7.67
C TYR A 6 -12.63 -7.60 -8.17
N ASN A 7 -11.79 -7.51 -9.21
CA ASN A 7 -11.03 -8.63 -9.72
C ASN A 7 -9.51 -8.37 -9.60
N PRO A 8 -8.79 -9.05 -8.69
CA PRO A 8 -7.35 -8.85 -8.49
C PRO A 8 -6.51 -9.33 -9.69
N ALA A 9 -7.04 -10.21 -10.53
CA ALA A 9 -6.36 -10.76 -11.70
C ALA A 9 -6.47 -9.87 -12.96
N SER A 10 -7.29 -8.82 -12.94
CA SER A 10 -7.38 -7.89 -14.07
C SER A 10 -6.07 -7.14 -14.24
N ASP A 11 -5.57 -6.91 -15.45
CA ASP A 11 -4.37 -6.09 -15.63
C ASP A 11 -4.75 -4.62 -15.80
N ASN A 12 -5.13 -3.95 -14.70
CA ASN A 12 -5.35 -2.51 -14.75
C ASN A 12 -4.06 -1.76 -14.41
N ARG A 13 -3.77 -0.77 -15.25
CA ARG A 13 -2.70 0.19 -14.97
C ARG A 13 -3.07 1.05 -13.75
N PRO A 14 -2.11 1.31 -12.85
CA PRO A 14 -2.31 2.25 -11.75
C PRO A 14 -2.73 3.61 -12.31
N LEU A 15 -3.46 4.38 -11.50
CA LEU A 15 -3.79 5.76 -11.85
C LEU A 15 -2.52 6.61 -11.80
N SER A 16 -2.41 7.53 -12.75
CA SER A 16 -1.40 8.59 -12.69
C SER A 16 -1.75 9.60 -11.59
N ASP A 17 -0.76 10.38 -11.13
CA ASP A 17 -0.94 11.45 -10.15
C ASP A 17 -2.05 12.44 -10.58
N ASP A 18 -2.08 12.81 -11.85
CA ASP A 18 -3.11 13.66 -12.46
C ASP A 18 -4.52 13.02 -12.41
N GLU A 19 -4.62 11.71 -12.63
CA GLU A 19 -5.90 11.00 -12.54
C GLU A 19 -6.36 10.86 -11.07
N LEU A 20 -5.43 10.79 -10.11
CA LEU A 20 -5.74 10.80 -8.68
C LEU A 20 -6.22 12.18 -8.23
N ASN A 21 -5.59 13.25 -8.72
CA ASN A 21 -6.05 14.62 -8.47
C ASN A 21 -7.46 14.85 -9.02
N ASP A 22 -7.73 14.41 -10.26
CA ASP A 22 -9.09 14.48 -10.84
C ASP A 22 -10.11 13.68 -10.01
N LEU A 23 -9.72 12.51 -9.47
CA LEU A 23 -10.57 11.74 -8.57
C LEU A 23 -10.84 12.49 -7.26
N ASP A 24 -9.83 13.12 -6.66
CA ASP A 24 -9.97 13.93 -5.44
C ASP A 24 -10.94 15.09 -5.67
N GLU A 25 -10.76 15.85 -6.74
CA GLU A 25 -11.64 16.96 -7.12
C GLU A 25 -13.07 16.46 -7.37
N LEU A 26 -13.23 15.30 -8.01
CA LEU A 26 -14.54 14.71 -8.25
C LEU A 26 -15.25 14.28 -6.96
N LEU A 27 -14.51 13.80 -5.97
CA LEU A 27 -15.03 13.41 -4.65
C LEU A 27 -15.37 14.65 -3.81
N ALA A 28 -14.50 15.67 -3.83
CA ALA A 28 -14.71 16.95 -3.16
C ALA A 28 -15.89 17.74 -3.75
N ALA A 29 -16.19 17.57 -5.04
CA ALA A 29 -17.32 18.19 -5.71
C ALA A 29 -18.67 17.51 -5.41
N LEU A 30 -18.70 16.37 -4.71
CA LEU A 30 -19.95 15.71 -4.35
C LEU A 30 -20.68 16.52 -3.26
N PRO A 31 -22.03 16.54 -3.27
CA PRO A 31 -22.81 17.24 -2.24
C PRO A 31 -22.79 16.54 -0.87
N SER A 32 -22.07 15.42 -0.74
CA SER A 32 -22.01 14.58 0.45
C SER A 32 -20.78 14.93 1.27
N ASP A 33 -20.99 15.44 2.48
CA ASP A 33 -19.91 15.69 3.45
C ASP A 33 -19.22 14.40 3.92
N ALA A 34 -19.88 13.24 3.72
CA ALA A 34 -19.33 11.92 3.99
C ALA A 34 -18.48 11.36 2.84
N ALA A 35 -18.22 12.14 1.78
CA ALA A 35 -17.28 11.76 0.73
C ALA A 35 -15.84 11.77 1.26
N MET A 36 -15.11 10.68 1.00
CA MET A 36 -13.72 10.53 1.40
C MET A 36 -12.80 11.26 0.40
N ASN A 37 -11.72 11.86 0.91
CA ASN A 37 -10.61 12.32 0.05
C ASN A 37 -9.71 11.15 -0.35
N ILE A 38 -8.71 11.39 -1.21
CA ILE A 38 -7.78 10.35 -1.65
C ILE A 38 -7.04 9.69 -0.47
N GLU A 39 -6.58 10.46 0.53
CA GLU A 39 -5.86 9.90 1.68
C GLU A 39 -6.73 8.96 2.53
N ALA A 40 -7.97 9.34 2.80
CA ALA A 40 -8.94 8.52 3.52
C ALA A 40 -9.36 7.31 2.69
N LEU A 41 -9.49 7.46 1.37
CA LEU A 41 -9.74 6.37 0.44
C LEU A 41 -8.59 5.35 0.50
N ASP A 42 -7.33 5.78 0.41
CA ASP A 42 -6.15 4.91 0.53
C ASP A 42 -6.18 4.10 1.84
N GLY A 43 -6.41 4.77 2.97
CA GLY A 43 -6.52 4.11 4.28
C GLY A 43 -7.68 3.12 4.35
N TYR A 44 -8.84 3.48 3.79
CA TYR A 44 -10.03 2.62 3.73
C TYR A 44 -9.78 1.38 2.88
N LEU A 45 -9.22 1.54 1.68
CA LEU A 45 -8.89 0.44 0.76
C LEU A 45 -7.82 -0.48 1.36
N ALA A 46 -6.79 0.08 1.99
CA ALA A 46 -5.78 -0.70 2.70
C ALA A 46 -6.39 -1.51 3.84
N GLY A 47 -7.29 -0.91 4.64
CA GLY A 47 -8.02 -1.62 5.70
C GLY A 47 -8.87 -2.78 5.17
N LEU A 48 -9.56 -2.57 4.04
CA LEU A 48 -10.33 -3.62 3.37
C LEU A 48 -9.44 -4.78 2.90
N LEU A 49 -8.26 -4.49 2.36
CA LEU A 49 -7.29 -5.52 1.93
C LEU A 49 -6.66 -6.28 3.09
N LEU A 50 -6.46 -5.62 4.24
CA LEU A 50 -5.86 -6.22 5.44
C LEU A 50 -6.84 -7.05 6.28
N THR A 51 -8.13 -7.08 5.91
CA THR A 51 -9.17 -7.79 6.68
C THR A 51 -8.92 -9.31 6.65
N PRO A 52 -8.60 -9.95 7.78
CA PRO A 52 -8.33 -11.39 7.81
C PRO A 52 -9.62 -12.20 7.67
N GLY A 53 -9.57 -13.30 6.91
CA GLY A 53 -10.67 -14.26 6.80
C GLY A 53 -11.78 -13.89 5.81
N ARG A 54 -11.62 -12.79 5.05
CA ARG A 54 -12.54 -12.43 3.95
C ARG A 54 -11.75 -11.79 2.81
N SER A 55 -11.80 -12.36 1.62
CA SER A 55 -11.21 -11.71 0.45
C SER A 55 -12.12 -10.58 -0.03
N LEU A 56 -11.53 -9.40 -0.30
CA LEU A 56 -12.25 -8.30 -0.93
C LEU A 56 -12.80 -8.70 -2.31
N ALA A 57 -12.14 -9.65 -2.99
CA ALA A 57 -12.59 -10.24 -4.24
C ALA A 57 -13.80 -11.19 -4.08
N GLU A 58 -14.33 -11.39 -2.88
CA GLU A 58 -15.59 -12.11 -2.63
C GLU A 58 -16.73 -11.15 -2.22
N LEU A 59 -16.41 -9.89 -1.91
CA LEU A 59 -17.38 -8.88 -1.48
C LEU A 59 -17.97 -8.15 -2.69
N PRO A 60 -19.31 -8.02 -2.79
CA PRO A 60 -19.92 -7.27 -3.86
C PRO A 60 -19.60 -5.79 -3.72
N GLY A 61 -19.39 -5.09 -4.85
CA GLY A 61 -19.01 -3.67 -4.86
C GLY A 61 -19.98 -2.79 -4.07
N GLU A 62 -21.28 -3.07 -4.14
CA GLU A 62 -22.31 -2.37 -3.34
C GLU A 62 -22.10 -2.40 -1.82
N ALA A 63 -21.40 -3.39 -1.27
CA ALA A 63 -21.21 -3.50 0.16
C ALA A 63 -20.20 -2.49 0.73
N TRP A 64 -19.27 -2.00 -0.10
CA TRP A 64 -18.15 -1.17 0.35
C TRP A 64 -17.93 0.08 -0.50
N LEU A 65 -18.17 -0.01 -1.81
CA LEU A 65 -17.91 1.06 -2.77
C LEU A 65 -18.76 2.32 -2.49
N PRO A 66 -20.08 2.20 -2.19
CA PRO A 66 -20.89 3.36 -1.81
C PRO A 66 -20.35 4.13 -0.63
N ARG A 67 -19.64 3.46 0.30
CA ARG A 67 -19.11 4.10 1.50
C ARG A 67 -18.08 5.18 1.19
N VAL A 68 -17.40 5.09 0.05
CA VAL A 68 -16.38 6.06 -0.39
C VAL A 68 -16.96 7.46 -0.59
N TRP A 69 -18.19 7.56 -1.08
CA TRP A 69 -18.87 8.84 -1.32
C TRP A 69 -20.00 9.12 -0.32
N GLY A 70 -20.02 8.40 0.81
CA GLY A 70 -21.03 8.57 1.86
C GLY A 70 -22.30 7.74 1.72
N GLY A 71 -22.40 6.87 0.70
CA GLY A 71 -23.52 5.95 0.47
C GLY A 71 -24.25 6.23 -0.84
N ASP A 72 -25.01 5.24 -1.32
CA ASP A 72 -25.91 5.38 -2.49
C ASP A 72 -27.39 5.46 -2.08
N GLY A 73 -27.68 5.39 -0.77
CA GLY A 73 -29.03 5.21 -0.26
C GLY A 73 -29.78 6.52 -0.16
N GLU A 74 -30.88 6.65 -0.92
CA GLU A 74 -32.05 7.55 -0.78
C GLU A 74 -31.84 8.93 -0.12
N THR A 75 -30.65 9.49 -0.21
CA THR A 75 -30.38 10.88 0.13
C THR A 75 -30.72 11.68 -1.10
N ASP A 76 -31.77 12.48 -1.00
CA ASP A 76 -31.97 13.62 -1.88
C ASP A 76 -31.05 14.75 -1.37
N PRO A 77 -30.10 15.25 -2.18
CA PRO A 77 -29.82 14.91 -3.58
C PRO A 77 -28.90 13.69 -3.76
N ALA A 78 -29.07 13.00 -4.90
CA ALA A 78 -28.22 11.88 -5.29
C ALA A 78 -26.72 12.28 -5.27
N PRO A 79 -25.81 11.40 -4.81
CA PRO A 79 -24.41 11.76 -4.62
C PRO A 79 -23.70 12.14 -5.93
N PHE A 80 -24.17 11.65 -7.08
CA PHE A 80 -23.58 11.98 -8.37
C PHE A 80 -24.60 12.68 -9.28
N ALA A 81 -24.15 13.76 -9.93
CA ALA A 81 -24.96 14.49 -10.90
C ALA A 81 -25.29 13.65 -12.15
N SER A 82 -24.46 12.65 -12.49
CA SER A 82 -24.69 11.77 -13.63
C SER A 82 -24.08 10.38 -13.45
N GLY A 83 -24.71 9.37 -14.05
CA GLY A 83 -24.18 8.00 -14.07
C GLY A 83 -22.79 7.89 -14.72
N LYS A 84 -22.42 8.81 -15.63
CA LYS A 84 -21.07 8.87 -16.21
C LYS A 84 -20.02 9.26 -15.17
N GLN A 85 -20.31 10.26 -14.34
CA GLN A 85 -19.44 10.69 -13.24
C GLN A 85 -19.27 9.57 -12.23
N ARG A 86 -20.37 8.94 -11.81
CA ARG A 86 -20.36 7.76 -10.95
C ARG A 86 -19.47 6.66 -11.52
N LYS A 87 -19.65 6.31 -12.79
CA LYS A 87 -18.83 5.27 -13.45
C LYS A 87 -17.34 5.63 -13.48
N LYS A 88 -16.99 6.90 -13.71
CA LYS A 88 -15.60 7.39 -13.69
C LYS A 88 -14.97 7.18 -12.31
N VAL A 89 -15.65 7.61 -11.25
CA VAL A 89 -15.20 7.45 -9.86
C VAL A 89 -15.08 5.97 -9.49
N VAL A 90 -16.11 5.16 -9.77
CA VAL A 90 -16.10 3.70 -9.52
C VAL A 90 -14.90 3.02 -10.17
N MET A 91 -14.63 3.31 -11.44
CA MET A 91 -13.52 2.72 -12.17
C MET A 91 -12.17 3.20 -11.64
N ALA A 92 -12.04 4.47 -11.27
CA ALA A 92 -10.84 5.01 -10.66
C ALA A 92 -10.55 4.33 -9.31
N VAL A 93 -11.53 4.25 -8.41
CA VAL A 93 -11.36 3.57 -7.11
C VAL A 93 -10.90 2.12 -7.28
N LEU A 94 -11.48 1.36 -8.21
CA LEU A 94 -11.07 -0.03 -8.45
C LEU A 94 -9.64 -0.15 -9.00
N ARG A 95 -9.23 0.75 -9.89
CA ARG A 95 -7.85 0.82 -10.40
C ARG A 95 -6.86 1.18 -9.30
N HIS A 96 -7.24 2.12 -8.44
CA HIS A 96 -6.41 2.54 -7.29
C HIS A 96 -6.22 1.40 -6.30
N LEU A 97 -7.32 0.73 -5.92
CA LEU A 97 -7.30 -0.45 -5.07
C LEU A 97 -6.36 -1.53 -5.60
N GLN A 98 -6.34 -1.77 -6.91
CA GLN A 98 -5.40 -2.70 -7.51
C GLN A 98 -3.94 -2.25 -7.40
N SER A 99 -3.68 -0.96 -7.57
CA SER A 99 -2.33 -0.39 -7.35
C SER A 99 -1.85 -0.65 -5.91
N ILE A 100 -2.73 -0.47 -4.92
CA ILE A 100 -2.44 -0.73 -3.50
C ILE A 100 -2.26 -2.23 -3.23
N ALA A 101 -3.14 -3.08 -3.79
CA ALA A 101 -3.14 -4.52 -3.58
C ALA A 101 -1.98 -5.25 -4.28
N ARG A 102 -1.43 -4.67 -5.35
CA ARG A 102 -0.23 -5.13 -6.03
C ARG A 102 0.93 -4.31 -5.48
N PRO A 103 1.53 -4.67 -4.31
CA PRO A 103 2.85 -4.15 -4.02
C PRO A 103 3.70 -4.52 -5.23
N GLY A 104 4.19 -3.51 -5.96
CA GLY A 104 5.22 -3.74 -6.96
C GLY A 104 6.33 -4.57 -6.32
N PRO A 105 7.17 -5.29 -7.10
CA PRO A 105 8.25 -6.04 -6.52
C PRO A 105 9.06 -5.08 -5.66
N THR A 106 8.83 -5.11 -4.35
CA THR A 106 9.67 -4.47 -3.38
C THR A 106 10.93 -5.28 -3.54
N SER A 107 11.85 -4.80 -4.37
CA SER A 107 13.24 -5.19 -4.25
C SER A 107 13.50 -5.07 -2.76
N PRO A 108 13.76 -6.18 -2.04
CA PRO A 108 14.33 -6.03 -0.73
C PRO A 108 15.58 -5.22 -1.02
N ARG A 109 15.63 -3.96 -0.57
CA ARG A 109 16.88 -3.24 -0.49
C ARG A 109 17.82 -4.27 0.16
N PRO A 110 18.93 -4.69 -0.47
CA PRO A 110 19.93 -5.41 0.28
C PRO A 110 20.40 -4.40 1.32
N GLY A 111 19.77 -4.42 2.49
CA GLY A 111 20.27 -3.76 3.67
C GLY A 111 21.64 -4.38 3.85
N SER A 112 22.67 -3.60 3.53
CA SER A 112 24.06 -3.99 3.70
C SER A 112 24.21 -4.65 5.08
N PRO A 113 24.88 -5.81 5.20
CA PRO A 113 25.28 -6.32 6.51
C PRO A 113 26.38 -5.41 7.05
N SER A 114 26.03 -4.21 7.51
CA SER A 114 26.94 -3.35 8.27
C SER A 114 26.86 -3.73 9.74
N SER A 115 27.22 -4.98 10.03
CA SER A 115 27.73 -5.37 11.33
C SER A 115 29.19 -5.75 11.14
N ALA A 116 29.99 -4.78 10.69
CA ALA A 116 31.41 -4.79 10.96
C ALA A 116 31.57 -4.59 12.48
N LEU A 117 31.62 -5.71 13.20
CA LEU A 117 32.02 -5.72 14.61
C LEU A 117 33.55 -5.56 14.64
N PRO A 118 34.11 -4.45 15.14
CA PRO A 118 35.54 -4.40 15.40
C PRO A 118 35.84 -5.35 16.56
N LYS A 119 36.64 -6.40 16.31
CA LYS A 119 37.21 -7.21 17.39
C LYS A 119 38.18 -6.33 18.18
N ALA A 120 37.68 -5.71 19.24
CA ALA A 120 38.52 -5.24 20.33
C ALA A 120 39.03 -6.47 21.09
N THR A 121 40.33 -6.77 20.99
CA THR A 121 41.03 -7.57 21.99
C THR A 121 42.25 -6.78 22.42
N THR A 122 42.06 -6.13 23.56
CA THR A 122 43.02 -5.34 24.30
C THR A 122 44.07 -6.25 24.95
N ARG A 123 45.30 -5.71 25.05
CA ARG A 123 46.34 -5.97 26.07
C ARG A 123 47.27 -7.18 25.89
N THR A 124 48.49 -6.85 25.44
CA THR A 124 49.80 -7.37 25.89
C THR A 124 49.92 -7.32 27.43
N PRO A 125 50.79 -8.14 28.08
CA PRO A 125 52.21 -7.78 28.15
C PRO A 125 53.23 -8.95 28.25
N SER A 126 54.50 -8.58 27.99
CA SER A 126 55.74 -9.09 28.62
C SER A 126 56.34 -10.46 28.25
N THR A 127 57.40 -10.41 27.43
CA THR A 127 58.80 -10.89 27.67
C THR A 127 59.03 -11.68 28.98
N PRO A 128 59.76 -12.83 28.99
CA PRO A 128 61.18 -12.85 28.63
C PRO A 128 61.75 -14.08 27.87
N MET A 129 62.90 -13.85 27.23
CA MET A 129 63.84 -14.89 26.79
C MET A 129 64.21 -15.84 27.93
N PRO A 130 64.52 -17.10 27.60
CA PRO A 130 65.85 -17.58 27.94
C PRO A 130 66.57 -18.34 26.81
N ARG A 131 67.90 -18.18 26.81
CA ARG A 131 68.91 -18.87 25.98
C ARG A 131 68.86 -20.39 26.23
N THR A 132 69.07 -21.21 25.19
CA THR A 132 69.78 -22.50 25.29
C THR A 132 70.20 -22.99 23.90
N GLY A 133 71.42 -23.49 23.78
CA GLY A 133 72.07 -23.96 22.55
C GLY A 133 71.72 -25.41 22.15
N PRO A 134 72.64 -26.13 21.47
CA PRO A 134 72.46 -26.70 20.12
C PRO A 134 71.96 -28.17 20.12
N PRO A 135 71.67 -28.79 18.94
CA PRO A 135 72.72 -29.57 18.26
C PRO A 135 72.64 -29.54 16.71
N ALA A 136 73.78 -29.33 16.05
CA ALA A 136 73.95 -29.70 14.64
C ALA A 136 74.55 -31.11 14.59
N SER A 137 73.91 -32.00 13.82
CA SER A 137 74.43 -33.31 13.40
C SER A 137 75.40 -33.18 12.24
#